data_AF-A0A4Q5SL70-F1
#
_entry.id   AF-A0A4Q5SL70-F1
#
_cell.length_a   1.000
_cell.length_b   1.000
_cell.length_c   1.000
_cell.angle_alpha   90.00
_cell.angle_beta   90.00
_cell.angle_gamma   90.00
#
_symmetry.space_group_name_H-M   'P 1'
#
loop_
_entity.id
_entity.type
_entity.pdbx_description
1 polymer ?
#
loop_
_entity_poly.entity_id
_entity_poly.type
_entity_poly.pdbx_seq_one_letter_code
_entity_poly.pdbx_strand_id
1 'polypeptide(L)'
;MAQLEQLCAGQPEALERLRTLDAQLRIGVRDFAGALALLDKMPLDPESPLTGTNALNLLRAASGTRDPLRFARARDTVRQAHDRLVRKKGLTPSEPIETKHAAIDGYRGAAGNWLFIAWPKDGGMPISLFSLRVRSGSGDKFETDAKLQACGQSKGADMPQPDAGDAAFVTAARLAIEESDMWETGSAEYCVQPEKTLPGFDGAPYLTGTEYSGSAPTEDQLAVMLEGSKEQQDAAVMHILAHLDSIEPFTLAKPVAILMQRGDMLRASFLFYFWQIRTIPWAKHGSASSEGALRSAINATIGPPINEWIASDRDAMIALAGRVIAFERRAPLYPGRPDGISAETWARTVAEGRAAYEQGFREATSSDSAAAGKWAEQRAKNGLRNGPLENPGTPLPEDWR
;
A
#
# COMPACT_ATOMS: atom_id res chain seq x y z
N MET A 1 13.43 24.26 -11.49
CA MET A 1 12.50 23.76 -12.52
C MET A 1 13.03 23.92 -13.95
N ALA A 2 13.25 25.12 -14.48
CA ALA A 2 13.68 25.30 -15.88
C ALA A 2 14.92 24.46 -16.30
N GLN A 3 15.93 24.37 -15.44
CA GLN A 3 17.11 23.51 -15.69
C GLN A 3 16.76 22.00 -15.73
N LEU A 4 15.84 21.53 -14.88
CA LEU A 4 15.39 20.14 -14.86
C LEU A 4 14.53 19.82 -16.10
N GLU A 5 13.66 20.74 -16.53
CA GLU A 5 12.88 20.57 -17.75
C GLU A 5 13.78 20.47 -18.98
N GLN A 6 14.88 21.24 -19.01
CA GLN A 6 15.89 21.15 -20.07
C GLN A 6 16.62 19.80 -20.06
N LEU A 7 16.88 19.21 -18.88
CA LEU A 7 17.47 17.87 -18.76
C LEU A 7 16.51 16.76 -19.19
N CYS A 8 15.20 16.95 -19.00
CA CYS A 8 14.16 16.05 -19.50
C CYS A 8 13.77 16.31 -20.97
N ALA A 9 14.43 17.27 -21.65
CA ALA A 9 14.11 17.60 -23.03
C ALA A 9 14.32 16.37 -23.93
N GLY A 10 13.28 15.96 -24.64
CA GLY A 10 13.28 14.75 -25.48
C GLY A 10 12.84 13.46 -24.76
N GLN A 11 12.48 13.52 -23.48
CA GLN A 11 11.91 12.40 -22.73
C GLN A 11 10.50 12.77 -22.21
N PRO A 12 9.44 12.53 -23.01
CA PRO A 12 8.07 12.93 -22.66
C PRO A 12 7.61 12.42 -21.29
N GLU A 13 7.89 11.15 -20.98
CA GLU A 13 7.53 10.55 -19.69
C GLU A 13 8.26 11.21 -18.51
N ALA A 14 9.55 11.50 -18.67
CA ALA A 14 10.35 12.16 -17.62
C ALA A 14 9.85 13.60 -17.39
N LEU A 15 9.49 14.30 -18.47
CA LEU A 15 8.93 15.64 -18.39
C LEU A 15 7.53 15.64 -17.73
N GLU A 16 6.69 14.65 -18.05
CA GLU A 16 5.39 14.49 -17.40
C GLU A 16 5.56 14.25 -15.90
N ARG A 17 6.44 13.31 -15.49
CA ARG A 17 6.77 13.05 -14.08
C ARG A 17 7.26 14.30 -13.36
N LEU A 18 8.16 15.05 -13.98
CA LEU A 18 8.71 16.28 -13.41
C LEU A 18 7.62 17.33 -13.19
N ARG A 19 6.67 17.46 -14.11
CA ARG A 19 5.55 18.40 -13.98
C ARG A 19 4.52 17.93 -12.96
N THR A 20 4.23 16.63 -12.88
CA THR A 20 3.40 16.06 -11.81
C THR A 20 4.00 16.36 -10.44
N LEU A 21 5.32 16.19 -10.29
CA LEU A 21 6.05 16.54 -9.06
C LEU A 21 5.98 18.04 -8.75
N ASP A 22 6.22 18.92 -9.73
CA ASP A 22 6.12 20.38 -9.51
C ASP A 22 4.70 20.80 -9.10
N ALA A 23 3.68 20.20 -9.71
CA ALA A 23 2.29 20.44 -9.32
C ALA A 23 2.02 20.02 -7.86
N GLN A 24 2.51 18.85 -7.44
CA GLN A 24 2.36 18.39 -6.06
C GLN A 24 3.12 19.26 -5.05
N LEU A 25 4.37 19.66 -5.37
CA LEU A 25 5.15 20.58 -4.54
C LEU A 25 4.41 21.91 -4.35
N ARG A 26 3.87 22.47 -5.42
CA ARG A 26 3.06 23.70 -5.38
C ARG A 26 1.81 23.54 -4.53
N ILE A 27 1.07 22.44 -4.69
CA ILE A 27 -0.08 22.10 -3.83
C ILE A 27 0.35 22.05 -2.36
N GLY A 28 1.48 21.39 -2.05
CA GLY A 28 2.02 21.26 -0.70
C GLY A 28 2.36 22.59 -0.04
N VAL A 29 2.89 23.56 -0.81
CA VAL A 29 3.14 24.94 -0.33
C VAL A 29 1.94 25.89 -0.54
N ARG A 30 0.77 25.35 -0.87
CA ARG A 30 -0.49 26.09 -1.09
C ARG A 30 -0.46 27.10 -2.24
N ASP A 31 0.46 26.93 -3.21
CA ASP A 31 0.44 27.60 -4.51
C ASP A 31 -0.55 26.90 -5.46
N PHE A 32 -1.83 26.93 -5.10
CA PHE A 32 -2.89 26.27 -5.87
C PHE A 32 -3.07 26.85 -7.27
N ALA A 33 -2.90 28.17 -7.43
CA ALA A 33 -3.01 28.84 -8.72
C ALA A 33 -1.87 28.44 -9.66
N GLY A 34 -0.63 28.35 -9.16
CA GLY A 34 0.51 27.88 -9.93
C GLY A 34 0.40 26.40 -10.30
N ALA A 35 -0.03 25.55 -9.35
CA ALA A 35 -0.27 24.13 -9.61
C ALA A 35 -1.35 23.94 -10.69
N LEU A 36 -2.46 24.67 -10.60
CA LEU A 36 -3.55 24.60 -11.57
C LEU A 36 -3.09 25.05 -12.96
N ALA A 37 -2.37 26.17 -13.06
CA ALA A 37 -1.86 26.66 -14.35
C ALA A 37 -0.85 25.71 -15.01
N LEU A 38 -0.14 24.89 -14.22
CA LEU A 38 0.72 23.84 -14.72
C LEU A 38 -0.09 22.64 -15.22
N LEU A 39 -1.04 22.16 -14.42
CA LEU A 39 -1.88 21.00 -14.72
C LEU A 39 -2.85 21.25 -15.87
N ASP A 40 -3.34 22.48 -16.06
CA ASP A 40 -4.18 22.86 -17.22
C ASP A 40 -3.46 22.67 -18.57
N LYS A 41 -2.13 22.59 -18.56
CA LYS A 41 -1.30 22.34 -19.75
C LYS A 41 -0.93 20.87 -19.92
N MET A 42 -1.35 20.01 -18.99
CA MET A 42 -1.07 18.58 -18.98
C MET A 42 -2.36 17.82 -19.34
N PRO A 43 -2.48 17.27 -20.56
CA PRO A 43 -3.64 16.48 -20.92
C PRO A 43 -3.70 15.22 -20.04
N LEU A 44 -4.91 14.88 -19.57
CA LEU A 44 -5.17 13.61 -18.88
C LEU A 44 -5.27 12.48 -19.91
N ASP A 45 -4.11 11.93 -20.26
CA ASP A 45 -3.95 10.84 -21.23
C ASP A 45 -4.32 9.48 -20.62
N PRO A 46 -5.37 8.78 -21.09
CA PRO A 46 -5.74 7.47 -20.58
C PRO A 46 -4.61 6.40 -20.60
N GLU A 47 -3.57 6.58 -21.42
CA GLU A 47 -2.43 5.65 -21.48
C GLU A 47 -1.32 5.99 -20.49
N SER A 48 -1.31 7.20 -19.90
CA SER A 48 -0.27 7.58 -18.95
C SER A 48 -0.51 6.95 -17.57
N PRO A 49 0.52 6.35 -16.95
CA PRO A 49 0.42 5.81 -15.59
C PRO A 49 0.24 6.90 -14.53
N LEU A 50 0.43 8.18 -14.88
CA LEU A 50 0.29 9.32 -13.98
C LEU A 50 -1.09 9.96 -14.05
N THR A 51 -1.97 9.51 -14.94
CA THR A 51 -3.24 10.19 -15.21
C THR A 51 -4.17 10.22 -14.01
N GLY A 52 -4.18 9.17 -13.17
CA GLY A 52 -4.89 9.19 -11.89
C GLY A 52 -4.35 10.25 -10.92
N THR A 53 -3.03 10.29 -10.75
CA THR A 53 -2.36 11.29 -9.91
C THR A 53 -2.59 12.72 -10.43
N ASN A 54 -2.48 12.94 -11.74
CA ASN A 54 -2.70 14.25 -12.36
C ASN A 54 -4.15 14.70 -12.26
N ALA A 55 -5.12 13.80 -12.44
CA ALA A 55 -6.53 14.09 -12.25
C ALA A 55 -6.84 14.53 -10.81
N LEU A 56 -6.31 13.80 -9.84
CA LEU A 56 -6.43 14.12 -8.42
C LEU A 56 -5.80 15.48 -8.08
N ASN A 57 -4.58 15.74 -8.56
CA ASN A 57 -3.89 17.01 -8.36
C ASN A 57 -4.65 18.17 -9.00
N LEU A 58 -5.27 17.96 -10.17
CA LEU A 58 -6.06 18.98 -10.86
C LEU A 58 -7.29 19.39 -10.03
N LEU A 59 -8.01 18.42 -9.47
CA LEU A 59 -9.14 18.70 -8.57
C LEU A 59 -8.69 19.42 -7.30
N ARG A 60 -7.59 18.96 -6.68
CA ARG A 60 -7.02 19.58 -5.47
C ARG A 60 -6.60 21.03 -5.72
N ALA A 61 -5.83 21.28 -6.78
CA ALA A 61 -5.39 22.61 -7.15
C ALA A 61 -6.59 23.52 -7.43
N ALA A 62 -7.56 23.07 -8.22
CA ALA A 62 -8.75 23.86 -8.54
C ALA A 62 -9.60 24.17 -7.30
N SER A 63 -9.84 23.17 -6.44
CA SER A 63 -10.55 23.33 -5.16
C SER A 63 -9.83 24.35 -4.25
N GLY A 64 -8.50 24.25 -4.15
CA GLY A 64 -7.68 25.16 -3.35
C GLY A 64 -7.70 26.61 -3.82
N THR A 65 -7.99 26.88 -5.10
CA THR A 65 -8.18 28.27 -5.59
C THR A 65 -9.44 28.94 -5.08
N ARG A 66 -10.43 28.17 -4.59
CA ARG A 66 -11.77 28.66 -4.19
C ARG A 66 -12.50 29.44 -5.28
N ASP A 67 -12.19 29.16 -6.54
CA ASP A 67 -12.87 29.73 -7.72
C ASP A 67 -13.81 28.66 -8.32
N PRO A 68 -15.14 28.83 -8.19
CA PRO A 68 -16.12 27.84 -8.65
C PRO A 68 -16.03 27.55 -10.16
N LEU A 69 -15.66 28.55 -10.98
CA LEU A 69 -15.56 28.37 -12.43
C LEU A 69 -14.33 27.52 -12.79
N ARG A 70 -13.21 27.76 -12.11
CA ARG A 70 -12.00 26.94 -12.28
C ARG A 70 -12.22 25.52 -11.81
N PHE A 71 -12.90 25.35 -10.66
CA PHE A 71 -13.24 24.03 -10.15
C PHE A 71 -14.16 23.27 -11.10
N ALA A 72 -15.24 23.91 -11.60
CA ALA A 72 -16.14 23.28 -12.58
C ALA A 72 -15.38 22.81 -13.83
N ARG A 73 -14.47 23.63 -14.38
CA ARG A 73 -13.65 23.25 -15.54
C ARG A 73 -12.72 22.06 -15.24
N ALA A 74 -12.02 22.09 -14.11
CA ALA A 74 -11.15 21.01 -13.68
C ALA A 74 -11.94 19.70 -13.49
N ARG A 75 -13.07 19.78 -12.80
CA ARG A 75 -14.00 18.67 -12.61
C ARG A 75 -14.46 18.08 -13.93
N ASP A 76 -14.92 18.90 -14.86
CA ASP A 76 -15.42 18.42 -16.16
C ASP A 76 -14.29 17.78 -16.99
N THR A 77 -13.07 18.31 -16.89
CA THR A 77 -11.88 17.73 -17.52
C THR A 77 -11.58 16.33 -16.97
N VAL A 78 -11.57 16.19 -15.64
CA VAL A 78 -11.33 14.90 -14.98
C VAL A 78 -12.47 13.91 -15.25
N ARG A 79 -13.71 14.37 -15.19
CA ARG A 79 -14.91 13.57 -15.49
C ARG A 79 -14.87 12.99 -16.90
N GLN A 80 -14.48 13.78 -17.90
CA GLN A 80 -14.31 13.31 -19.27
C GLN A 80 -13.16 12.29 -19.41
N ALA A 81 -12.04 12.50 -18.72
CA ALA A 81 -10.93 11.54 -18.72
C ALA A 81 -11.35 10.21 -18.06
N HIS A 82 -12.07 10.29 -16.95
CA HIS A 82 -12.62 9.15 -16.24
C HIS A 82 -13.57 8.34 -17.14
N ASP A 83 -14.53 8.99 -17.79
CA ASP A 83 -15.49 8.34 -18.71
C ASP A 83 -14.78 7.55 -19.82
N ARG A 84 -13.72 8.11 -20.42
CA ARG A 84 -12.91 7.39 -21.41
C ARG A 84 -12.27 6.14 -20.83
N LEU A 85 -11.69 6.25 -19.64
CA LEU A 85 -10.98 5.16 -18.96
C LEU A 85 -11.91 4.01 -18.56
N VAL A 86 -13.05 4.30 -17.93
CA VAL A 86 -13.98 3.24 -17.53
C VAL A 86 -14.66 2.55 -18.72
N ARG A 87 -14.93 3.28 -19.81
CA ARG A 87 -15.39 2.66 -21.06
C ARG A 87 -14.36 1.72 -21.66
N LYS A 88 -13.07 2.08 -21.63
CA LYS A 88 -11.97 1.21 -22.07
C LYS A 88 -11.94 -0.11 -21.29
N LYS A 89 -12.38 -0.09 -20.03
CA LYS A 89 -12.52 -1.29 -19.17
C LYS A 89 -13.83 -2.06 -19.37
N GLY A 90 -14.65 -1.67 -20.34
CA GLY A 90 -15.91 -2.34 -20.66
C GLY A 90 -17.06 -1.99 -19.70
N LEU A 91 -16.97 -0.89 -18.95
CA LEU A 91 -18.13 -0.38 -18.22
C LEU A 91 -19.00 0.47 -19.15
N THR A 92 -20.31 0.24 -19.09
CA THR A 92 -21.32 0.98 -19.87
C THR A 92 -21.85 2.13 -19.03
N PRO A 93 -21.83 3.39 -19.52
CA PRO A 93 -22.39 4.53 -18.78
C PRO A 93 -23.91 4.41 -18.64
N SER A 94 -24.44 4.87 -17.51
CA SER A 94 -25.87 5.17 -17.33
C SER A 94 -26.15 6.64 -17.62
N GLU A 95 -27.42 7.03 -17.57
CA GLU A 95 -27.79 8.44 -17.60
C GLU A 95 -27.16 9.17 -16.40
N PRO A 96 -26.58 10.38 -16.62
CA PRO A 96 -26.09 11.21 -15.53
C PRO A 96 -27.23 11.65 -14.60
N ILE A 97 -26.94 11.70 -13.30
CA ILE A 97 -27.89 12.15 -12.27
C ILE A 97 -27.41 13.49 -11.74
N GLU A 98 -28.28 14.48 -11.73
CA GLU A 98 -27.99 15.78 -11.13
C GLU A 98 -28.63 15.88 -9.74
N THR A 99 -27.83 16.21 -8.74
CA THR A 99 -28.29 16.46 -7.37
C THR A 99 -28.06 17.90 -6.98
N LYS A 100 -28.52 18.28 -5.77
CA LYS A 100 -28.20 19.59 -5.19
C LYS A 100 -26.69 19.79 -5.02
N HIS A 101 -25.96 18.73 -4.68
CA HIS A 101 -24.57 18.80 -4.24
C HIS A 101 -23.56 18.34 -5.32
N ALA A 102 -23.99 17.53 -6.28
CA ALA A 102 -23.09 16.86 -7.21
C ALA A 102 -23.75 16.54 -8.56
N ALA A 103 -22.91 16.26 -9.56
CA ALA A 103 -23.27 15.47 -10.72
C ALA A 103 -22.81 14.02 -10.46
N ILE A 104 -23.66 13.03 -10.65
CA ILE A 104 -23.33 11.61 -10.42
C ILE A 104 -23.28 10.91 -11.77
N ASP A 105 -22.14 10.30 -12.07
CA ASP A 105 -22.00 9.37 -13.18
C ASP A 105 -22.18 7.93 -12.68
N GLY A 106 -22.99 7.15 -13.38
CA GLY A 106 -23.14 5.72 -13.13
C GLY A 106 -22.53 4.90 -14.27
N TYR A 107 -21.95 3.77 -13.92
CA TYR A 107 -21.30 2.85 -14.85
C TYR A 107 -21.64 1.39 -14.48
N ARG A 108 -22.07 0.61 -15.47
CA ARG A 108 -22.49 -0.78 -15.31
C ARG A 108 -21.49 -1.74 -15.93
N GLY A 109 -21.04 -2.72 -15.13
CA GLY A 109 -20.17 -3.81 -15.57
C GLY A 109 -20.95 -5.05 -16.02
N ALA A 110 -20.28 -5.94 -16.77
CA ALA A 110 -20.88 -7.15 -17.35
C ALA A 110 -21.48 -8.14 -16.33
N ALA A 111 -20.98 -8.14 -15.09
CA ALA A 111 -21.46 -9.01 -14.00
C ALA A 111 -22.64 -8.43 -13.20
N GLY A 112 -23.20 -7.29 -13.63
CA GLY A 112 -24.21 -6.55 -12.87
C GLY A 112 -23.63 -5.71 -11.73
N ASN A 113 -22.31 -5.55 -11.68
CA ASN A 113 -21.64 -4.62 -10.77
C ASN A 113 -21.88 -3.18 -11.21
N TRP A 114 -21.93 -2.27 -10.24
CA TRP A 114 -22.13 -0.85 -10.48
C TRP A 114 -21.01 -0.03 -9.85
N LEU A 115 -20.63 1.02 -10.56
CA LEU A 115 -19.77 2.08 -10.07
C LEU A 115 -20.51 3.39 -10.25
N PHE A 116 -20.68 4.15 -9.17
CA PHE A 116 -21.15 5.53 -9.22
C PHE A 116 -20.06 6.46 -8.73
N ILE A 117 -19.92 7.62 -9.37
CA ILE A 117 -19.00 8.68 -8.95
C ILE A 117 -19.77 9.98 -8.84
N ALA A 118 -19.81 10.53 -7.63
CA ALA A 118 -20.38 11.83 -7.34
C ALA A 118 -19.30 12.91 -7.44
N TRP A 119 -19.49 13.82 -8.39
CA TRP A 119 -18.63 14.97 -8.65
C TRP A 119 -19.22 16.23 -8.00
N PRO A 120 -18.61 16.77 -6.93
CA PRO A 120 -19.12 17.95 -6.26
C PRO A 120 -19.34 19.14 -7.21
N LYS A 121 -20.32 20.00 -6.92
CA LYS A 121 -20.56 21.22 -7.69
C LYS A 121 -19.69 22.40 -7.24
N ASP A 122 -19.51 22.55 -5.94
CA ASP A 122 -18.99 23.78 -5.33
C ASP A 122 -17.57 23.64 -4.74
N GLY A 123 -16.82 22.61 -5.16
CA GLY A 123 -15.50 22.30 -4.63
C GLY A 123 -15.46 20.98 -3.86
N GLY A 124 -14.25 20.52 -3.52
CA GLY A 124 -14.04 19.26 -2.81
C GLY A 124 -13.64 18.10 -3.72
N MET A 125 -13.72 16.89 -3.20
CA MET A 125 -13.23 15.67 -3.85
C MET A 125 -14.37 14.71 -4.18
N PRO A 126 -14.24 13.89 -5.23
CA PRO A 126 -15.29 12.96 -5.63
C PRO A 126 -15.54 11.89 -4.57
N ILE A 127 -16.79 11.42 -4.50
CA ILE A 127 -17.21 10.27 -3.69
C ILE A 127 -17.52 9.14 -4.67
N SER A 128 -16.94 7.97 -4.46
CA SER A 128 -17.24 6.77 -5.25
C SER A 128 -18.15 5.84 -4.45
N LEU A 129 -19.10 5.21 -5.13
CA LEU A 129 -19.91 4.10 -4.61
C LEU A 129 -19.66 2.91 -5.52
N PHE A 130 -19.06 1.87 -4.97
CA PHE A 130 -18.85 0.63 -5.68
C PHE A 130 -19.76 -0.45 -5.12
N SER A 131 -20.46 -1.15 -6.01
CA SER A 131 -21.34 -2.25 -5.66
C SER A 131 -20.94 -3.51 -6.40
N LEU A 132 -20.63 -4.55 -5.63
CA LEU A 132 -20.32 -5.88 -6.10
C LEU A 132 -21.47 -6.84 -5.88
N ARG A 133 -21.73 -7.67 -6.88
CA ARG A 133 -22.52 -8.88 -6.72
C ARG A 133 -21.64 -9.98 -6.14
N VAL A 134 -21.90 -10.36 -4.90
CA VAL A 134 -21.14 -11.39 -4.17
C VAL A 134 -22.01 -12.62 -3.98
N ARG A 135 -21.46 -13.82 -4.21
CA ARG A 135 -22.20 -15.06 -3.94
C ARG A 135 -22.24 -15.31 -2.44
N SER A 136 -23.43 -15.43 -1.85
CA SER A 136 -23.57 -15.69 -0.41
C SER A 136 -23.44 -17.20 -0.15
N GLY A 137 -22.35 -17.64 0.48
CA GLY A 137 -22.19 -19.02 0.97
C GLY A 137 -22.34 -20.13 -0.08
N SER A 138 -22.77 -21.32 0.35
CA SER A 138 -22.86 -22.55 -0.46
C SER A 138 -24.15 -22.68 -1.29
N GLY A 139 -24.75 -21.55 -1.71
CA GLY A 139 -26.00 -21.53 -2.47
C GLY A 139 -25.98 -20.61 -3.70
N ASP A 140 -27.11 -20.55 -4.41
CA ASP A 140 -27.31 -19.70 -5.60
C ASP A 140 -27.79 -18.27 -5.27
N LYS A 141 -27.74 -17.88 -4.00
CA LYS A 141 -28.09 -16.54 -3.55
C LYS A 141 -26.90 -15.58 -3.73
N PHE A 142 -27.19 -14.39 -4.19
CA PHE A 142 -26.22 -13.31 -4.33
C PHE A 142 -26.62 -12.15 -3.43
N GLU A 143 -25.65 -11.59 -2.71
CA GLU A 143 -25.78 -10.37 -1.92
C GLU A 143 -25.05 -9.22 -2.63
N THR A 144 -25.43 -8.00 -2.28
CA THR A 144 -24.77 -6.79 -2.76
C THR A 144 -23.83 -6.28 -1.67
N ASP A 145 -22.51 -6.36 -1.90
CA ASP A 145 -21.53 -5.65 -1.06
C ASP A 145 -21.29 -4.28 -1.69
N ALA A 146 -21.80 -3.23 -1.06
CA ALA A 146 -21.67 -1.87 -1.54
C ALA A 146 -20.94 -0.98 -0.53
N LYS A 147 -19.97 -0.21 -1.04
CA LYS A 147 -19.12 0.66 -0.23
C LYS A 147 -19.05 2.05 -0.84
N LEU A 148 -19.41 3.05 -0.04
CA LEU A 148 -19.07 4.45 -0.26
C LEU A 148 -17.62 4.68 0.13
N GLN A 149 -16.87 5.38 -0.72
CA GLN A 149 -15.47 5.71 -0.51
C GLN A 149 -15.24 7.18 -0.84
N ALA A 150 -14.56 7.87 0.07
CA ALA A 150 -14.05 9.22 -0.14
C ALA A 150 -12.77 9.37 0.68
N CYS A 151 -11.69 9.84 0.08
CA CYS A 151 -10.47 10.33 0.75
C CYS A 151 -10.12 9.68 2.11
N GLY A 152 -9.72 8.40 2.09
CA GLY A 152 -9.30 7.68 3.29
C GLY A 152 -10.43 7.18 4.20
N GLN A 153 -11.69 7.41 3.83
CA GLN A 153 -12.88 6.91 4.52
C GLN A 153 -13.64 5.92 3.64
N SER A 154 -14.19 4.88 4.27
CA SER A 154 -15.07 3.91 3.63
C SER A 154 -16.26 3.62 4.56
N LYS A 155 -17.46 3.55 3.99
CA LYS A 155 -18.70 3.24 4.70
C LYS A 155 -19.51 2.22 3.90
N GLY A 156 -20.13 1.25 4.57
CA GLY A 156 -21.09 0.37 3.92
C GLY A 156 -22.29 1.19 3.42
N ALA A 157 -22.89 0.77 2.31
CA ALA A 157 -24.10 1.37 1.76
C ALA A 157 -25.15 0.30 1.53
N ASP A 158 -26.39 0.58 1.94
CA ASP A 158 -27.51 -0.31 1.68
C ASP A 158 -27.91 -0.17 0.21
N MET A 159 -27.75 -1.25 -0.55
CA MET A 159 -28.13 -1.31 -1.95
C MET A 159 -29.20 -2.38 -2.20
N PRO A 160 -30.08 -2.17 -3.19
CA PRO A 160 -31.08 -3.17 -3.56
C PRO A 160 -30.45 -4.52 -3.91
N GLN A 161 -31.27 -5.56 -3.89
CA GLN A 161 -30.88 -6.87 -4.38
C GLN A 161 -30.48 -6.78 -5.88
N PRO A 162 -29.55 -7.62 -6.36
CA PRO A 162 -29.03 -7.53 -7.73
C PRO A 162 -30.09 -7.65 -8.85
N ASP A 163 -31.28 -8.15 -8.53
CA ASP A 163 -32.42 -8.34 -9.44
C ASP A 163 -33.45 -7.20 -9.40
N ALA A 164 -33.28 -6.19 -8.53
CA ALA A 164 -34.21 -5.07 -8.36
C ALA A 164 -34.32 -4.12 -9.58
N GLY A 165 -33.54 -4.37 -10.63
CA GLY A 165 -33.50 -3.58 -11.86
C GLY A 165 -32.69 -2.29 -11.73
N ASP A 166 -32.22 -1.77 -12.88
CA ASP A 166 -31.28 -0.64 -12.94
C ASP A 166 -31.83 0.63 -12.28
N ALA A 167 -33.13 0.93 -12.45
CA ALA A 167 -33.75 2.13 -11.91
C ALA A 167 -33.77 2.16 -10.37
N ALA A 168 -33.99 1.02 -9.73
CA ALA A 168 -33.93 0.91 -8.27
C ALA A 168 -32.49 1.13 -7.77
N PHE A 169 -31.52 0.58 -8.49
CA PHE A 169 -30.10 0.71 -8.18
C PHE A 169 -29.62 2.16 -8.27
N VAL A 170 -29.96 2.84 -9.37
CA VAL A 170 -29.66 4.26 -9.60
C VAL A 170 -30.29 5.13 -8.51
N THR A 171 -31.53 4.84 -8.12
CA THR A 171 -32.24 5.60 -7.07
C THR A 171 -31.58 5.43 -5.70
N ALA A 172 -31.23 4.19 -5.34
CA ALA A 172 -30.56 3.91 -4.06
C ALA A 172 -29.17 4.52 -4.00
N ALA A 173 -28.39 4.44 -5.09
CA ALA A 173 -27.09 5.07 -5.19
C ALA A 173 -27.17 6.59 -4.98
N ARG A 174 -28.14 7.26 -5.62
CA ARG A 174 -28.38 8.69 -5.43
C ARG A 174 -28.64 9.02 -3.97
N LEU A 175 -29.54 8.30 -3.31
CA LEU A 175 -29.88 8.54 -1.89
C LEU A 175 -28.67 8.31 -0.98
N ALA A 176 -27.97 7.19 -1.14
CA ALA A 176 -26.78 6.88 -0.36
C ALA A 176 -25.70 7.97 -0.49
N ILE A 177 -25.53 8.53 -1.68
CA ILE A 177 -24.58 9.62 -1.94
C ILE A 177 -25.09 10.95 -1.36
N GLU A 178 -26.35 11.32 -1.58
CA GLU A 178 -26.91 12.61 -1.11
C GLU A 178 -26.96 12.70 0.42
N GLU A 179 -27.26 11.60 1.10
CA GLU A 179 -27.40 11.52 2.56
C GLU A 179 -26.06 11.25 3.28
N SER A 180 -24.98 11.07 2.52
CA SER A 180 -23.67 10.76 3.09
C SER A 180 -23.08 11.95 3.85
N ASP A 181 -22.64 11.72 5.07
CA ASP A 181 -21.86 12.68 5.87
C ASP A 181 -20.44 12.90 5.33
N MET A 182 -20.01 12.09 4.35
CA MET A 182 -18.67 12.16 3.75
C MET A 182 -18.42 13.47 2.97
N TRP A 183 -19.47 14.22 2.63
CA TRP A 183 -19.35 15.56 2.05
C TRP A 183 -18.66 16.57 2.99
N GLU A 184 -18.81 16.39 4.31
CA GLU A 184 -18.34 17.34 5.31
C GLU A 184 -16.94 17.00 5.84
N THR A 185 -16.54 15.73 5.77
CA THR A 185 -15.30 15.20 6.35
C THR A 185 -14.15 15.04 5.35
N GLY A 186 -14.44 15.06 4.05
CA GLY A 186 -13.46 14.86 2.97
C GLY A 186 -12.57 16.08 2.71
N SER A 187 -11.64 16.38 3.61
CA SER A 187 -10.58 17.37 3.34
C SER A 187 -9.72 16.89 2.15
N ALA A 188 -9.58 17.75 1.14
CA ALA A 188 -8.78 17.49 -0.05
C ALA A 188 -7.30 17.18 0.28
N GLU A 189 -6.82 17.61 1.45
CA GLU A 189 -5.45 17.38 1.92
C GLU A 189 -5.16 15.88 2.15
N TYR A 190 -6.17 15.04 2.47
CA TYR A 190 -5.96 13.61 2.79
C TYR A 190 -6.15 12.61 1.64
N CYS A 191 -6.59 13.07 0.47
CA CYS A 191 -6.90 12.20 -0.68
C CYS A 191 -5.66 11.77 -1.47
N VAL A 192 -4.83 10.87 -0.94
CA VAL A 192 -3.56 10.46 -1.59
C VAL A 192 -3.65 9.22 -2.49
N GLN A 193 -4.81 8.54 -2.51
CA GLN A 193 -5.05 7.30 -3.26
C GLN A 193 -6.10 7.52 -4.36
N PRO A 194 -5.68 7.92 -5.59
CA PRO A 194 -6.58 8.20 -6.69
C PRO A 194 -7.45 6.99 -7.09
N GLU A 195 -6.96 5.76 -6.94
CA GLU A 195 -7.67 4.51 -7.24
C GLU A 195 -8.86 4.25 -6.31
N LYS A 196 -8.79 4.67 -5.04
CA LYS A 196 -9.90 4.57 -4.09
C LYS A 196 -10.96 5.65 -4.34
N THR A 197 -10.53 6.82 -4.81
CA THR A 197 -11.42 7.99 -4.98
C THR A 197 -12.01 8.06 -6.40
N LEU A 198 -11.28 7.56 -7.39
CA LEU A 198 -11.63 7.55 -8.81
C LEU A 198 -11.34 6.16 -9.43
N PRO A 199 -12.11 5.12 -9.07
CA PRO A 199 -11.93 3.77 -9.61
C PRO A 199 -12.10 3.79 -11.14
N GLY A 200 -11.05 3.49 -11.89
CA GLY A 200 -11.06 3.75 -13.33
C GLY A 200 -9.74 4.30 -13.83
N PHE A 201 -9.11 5.17 -13.05
CA PHE A 201 -7.72 5.56 -13.25
C PHE A 201 -6.83 4.44 -12.72
N ASP A 202 -6.45 3.51 -13.61
CA ASP A 202 -5.47 2.48 -13.29
C ASP A 202 -4.07 3.08 -13.26
N GLY A 203 -3.30 2.67 -12.26
CA GLY A 203 -1.92 3.07 -12.04
C GLY A 203 -1.63 2.88 -10.55
N ALA A 204 -0.55 2.16 -10.22
CA ALA A 204 -0.05 2.18 -8.85
C ALA A 204 0.15 3.65 -8.46
N PRO A 205 -0.35 4.12 -7.30
CA PRO A 205 -0.20 5.51 -6.92
C PRO A 205 1.27 5.90 -7.01
N TYR A 206 1.57 6.85 -7.90
CA TYR A 206 2.91 7.39 -7.98
C TYR A 206 3.05 8.43 -6.88
N LEU A 207 3.58 7.98 -5.75
CA LEU A 207 3.98 8.83 -4.65
C LEU A 207 5.32 9.45 -5.02
N THR A 208 5.36 10.76 -5.17
CA THR A 208 6.59 11.48 -5.54
C THR A 208 7.51 11.71 -4.34
N GLY A 209 7.10 11.29 -3.14
CA GLY A 209 7.82 11.50 -1.88
C GLY A 209 7.48 12.82 -1.21
N THR A 210 6.71 13.69 -1.89
CA THR A 210 6.21 14.96 -1.35
C THR A 210 5.02 14.76 -0.40
N GLU A 211 4.33 13.62 -0.51
CA GLU A 211 3.23 13.22 0.36
C GLU A 211 3.69 12.91 1.81
N TYR A 212 5.00 12.87 2.04
CA TYR A 212 5.65 12.59 3.34
C TYR A 212 6.69 13.65 3.73
N SER A 213 6.80 14.76 2.98
CA SER A 213 7.77 15.80 3.32
C SER A 213 7.35 16.46 4.63
N GLY A 214 7.90 15.99 5.75
CA GLY A 214 7.62 16.46 7.10
C GLY A 214 6.82 15.50 8.00
N SER A 215 6.35 14.35 7.49
CA SER A 215 5.61 13.35 8.28
C SER A 215 5.96 11.92 7.85
N ALA A 216 6.06 10.99 8.80
CA ALA A 216 6.27 9.58 8.48
C ALA A 216 5.13 9.04 7.59
N PRO A 217 5.41 8.20 6.56
CA PRO A 217 4.38 7.53 5.79
C PRO A 217 3.48 6.67 6.67
N THR A 218 2.17 6.71 6.39
CA THR A 218 1.21 5.79 6.99
C THR A 218 1.42 4.36 6.46
N GLU A 219 0.82 3.37 7.11
CA GLU A 219 0.91 1.97 6.70
C GLU A 219 0.36 1.73 5.28
N ASP A 220 -0.81 2.28 4.98
CA ASP A 220 -1.43 2.23 3.64
C ASP A 220 -0.52 2.80 2.56
N GLN A 221 0.19 3.87 2.91
CA GLN A 221 1.12 4.56 2.06
C GLN A 221 2.41 3.75 1.83
N LEU A 222 2.95 3.13 2.88
CA LEU A 222 4.08 2.18 2.75
C LEU A 222 3.72 0.98 1.89
N ALA A 223 2.52 0.43 2.04
CA ALA A 223 2.06 -0.70 1.24
C ALA A 223 2.06 -0.37 -0.26
N VAL A 224 1.56 0.81 -0.62
CA VAL A 224 1.60 1.35 -1.99
C VAL A 224 3.03 1.53 -2.48
N MET A 225 3.92 2.12 -1.67
CA MET A 225 5.30 2.35 -2.09
C MET A 225 6.06 1.04 -2.34
N LEU A 226 5.82 0.01 -1.53
CA LEU A 226 6.42 -1.31 -1.68
C LEU A 226 5.93 -2.05 -2.95
N GLU A 227 4.77 -1.67 -3.50
CA GLU A 227 4.23 -2.21 -4.76
C GLU A 227 4.54 -1.32 -5.97
N GLY A 228 5.07 -0.11 -5.73
CA GLY A 228 5.34 0.89 -6.75
C GLY A 228 6.64 0.68 -7.52
N SER A 229 7.12 1.77 -8.11
CA SER A 229 8.40 1.84 -8.83
C SER A 229 9.60 1.47 -7.96
N LYS A 230 10.75 1.17 -8.59
CA LYS A 230 11.99 0.83 -7.88
C LYS A 230 12.39 1.91 -6.87
N GLU A 231 12.22 3.18 -7.24
CA GLU A 231 12.53 4.33 -6.39
C GLU A 231 11.59 4.43 -5.18
N GLN A 232 10.29 4.11 -5.37
CA GLN A 232 9.34 4.05 -4.27
C GLN A 232 9.65 2.88 -3.33
N GLN A 233 10.00 1.72 -3.87
CA GLN A 233 10.46 0.57 -3.10
C GLN A 233 11.72 0.90 -2.31
N ASP A 234 12.70 1.59 -2.92
CA ASP A 234 13.91 2.09 -2.26
C ASP A 234 13.58 2.98 -1.05
N ALA A 235 12.71 3.98 -1.26
CA ALA A 235 12.30 4.89 -0.20
C ALA A 235 11.53 4.16 0.93
N ALA A 236 10.63 3.24 0.59
CA ALA A 236 9.87 2.46 1.57
C ALA A 236 10.77 1.55 2.40
N VAL A 237 11.70 0.83 1.75
CA VAL A 237 12.68 0.00 2.44
C VAL A 237 13.50 0.87 3.38
N MET A 238 14.06 1.99 2.93
CA MET A 238 14.86 2.88 3.78
C MET A 238 14.06 3.40 4.98
N HIS A 239 12.81 3.78 4.79
CA HIS A 239 11.93 4.19 5.88
C HIS A 239 11.69 3.07 6.89
N ILE A 240 11.31 1.86 6.41
CA ILE A 240 11.06 0.70 7.25
C ILE A 240 12.29 0.34 8.07
N LEU A 241 13.48 0.32 7.46
CA LEU A 241 14.72 0.03 8.17
C LEU A 241 15.01 1.08 9.25
N ALA A 242 14.69 2.36 9.02
CA ALA A 242 14.89 3.41 10.02
C ALA A 242 13.86 3.38 11.18
N HIS A 243 12.73 2.70 11.02
CA HIS A 243 11.60 2.76 11.94
C HIS A 243 10.97 1.39 12.24
N LEU A 244 11.79 0.33 12.30
CA LEU A 244 11.35 -1.06 12.46
C LEU A 244 10.42 -1.33 13.67
N ASP A 245 10.44 -0.46 14.67
CA ASP A 245 9.60 -0.50 15.87
C ASP A 245 8.16 -0.01 15.63
N SER A 246 7.94 0.79 14.60
CA SER A 246 6.65 1.38 14.24
C SER A 246 5.91 0.64 13.11
N ILE A 247 6.53 -0.39 12.53
CA ILE A 247 5.97 -1.10 11.37
C ILE A 247 5.20 -2.35 11.83
N GLU A 248 4.00 -2.52 11.28
CA GLU A 248 3.22 -3.75 11.44
C GLU A 248 4.08 -4.97 11.01
N PRO A 249 4.22 -6.02 11.82
CA PRO A 249 5.18 -7.09 11.56
C PRO A 249 5.04 -7.78 10.19
N PHE A 250 3.84 -8.09 9.69
CA PHE A 250 3.69 -8.74 8.38
C PHE A 250 4.10 -7.87 7.20
N THR A 251 4.08 -6.55 7.34
CA THR A 251 4.60 -5.61 6.34
C THR A 251 6.10 -5.82 6.07
N LEU A 252 6.86 -6.35 7.04
CA LEU A 252 8.31 -6.56 6.91
C LEU A 252 8.70 -7.67 5.92
N ALA A 253 7.77 -8.51 5.46
CA ALA A 253 8.09 -9.58 4.51
C ALA A 253 8.44 -9.04 3.10
N LYS A 254 7.74 -7.99 2.65
CA LYS A 254 7.99 -7.34 1.35
C LYS A 254 9.40 -6.73 1.24
N PRO A 255 9.88 -5.89 2.19
CA PRO A 255 11.23 -5.34 2.12
C PRO A 255 12.32 -6.43 2.17
N VAL A 256 12.09 -7.58 2.81
CA VAL A 256 13.02 -8.73 2.73
C VAL A 256 13.18 -9.19 1.29
N ALA A 257 12.07 -9.44 0.58
CA ALA A 257 12.11 -9.88 -0.81
C ALA A 257 12.79 -8.85 -1.73
N ILE A 258 12.51 -7.56 -1.52
CA ILE A 258 13.14 -6.46 -2.29
C ILE A 258 14.65 -6.42 -2.05
N LEU A 259 15.11 -6.54 -0.79
CA LEU A 259 16.54 -6.59 -0.45
C LEU A 259 17.23 -7.80 -1.09
N MET A 260 16.59 -8.97 -1.09
CA MET A 260 17.12 -10.16 -1.75
C MET A 260 17.29 -9.96 -3.26
N GLN A 261 16.29 -9.39 -3.93
CA GLN A 261 16.35 -9.11 -5.37
C GLN A 261 17.48 -8.14 -5.74
N ARG A 262 17.90 -7.28 -4.81
CA ARG A 262 19.01 -6.34 -4.98
C ARG A 262 20.37 -6.92 -4.60
N GLY A 263 20.41 -8.12 -4.03
CA GLY A 263 21.63 -8.72 -3.51
C GLY A 263 22.04 -8.21 -2.12
N ASP A 264 21.18 -7.48 -1.40
CA ASP A 264 21.42 -7.03 -0.02
C ASP A 264 21.11 -8.15 0.99
N MET A 265 21.76 -9.30 0.80
CA MET A 265 21.44 -10.55 1.51
C MET A 265 21.63 -10.47 3.03
N LEU A 266 22.62 -9.69 3.52
CA LEU A 266 22.83 -9.54 4.95
C LEU A 266 21.69 -8.78 5.63
N ARG A 267 21.24 -7.67 5.03
CA ARG A 267 20.09 -6.89 5.51
C ARG A 267 18.79 -7.68 5.38
N ALA A 268 18.60 -8.37 4.27
CA ALA A 268 17.46 -9.26 4.07
C ALA A 268 17.39 -10.34 5.17
N SER A 269 18.52 -11.00 5.46
CA SER A 269 18.60 -12.05 6.49
C SER A 269 18.33 -11.49 7.89
N PHE A 270 18.87 -10.31 8.23
CA PHE A 270 18.59 -9.64 9.50
C PHE A 270 17.08 -9.38 9.64
N LEU A 271 16.48 -8.76 8.63
CA LEU A 271 15.08 -8.37 8.65
C LEU A 271 14.16 -9.59 8.67
N PHE A 272 14.53 -10.68 7.98
CA PHE A 272 13.80 -11.93 8.02
C PHE A 272 13.78 -12.55 9.41
N TYR A 273 14.92 -12.64 10.10
CA TYR A 273 14.95 -13.16 11.47
C TYR A 273 14.22 -12.23 12.45
N PHE A 274 14.32 -10.91 12.28
CA PHE A 274 13.56 -9.95 13.08
C PHE A 274 12.05 -10.14 12.87
N TRP A 275 11.61 -10.27 11.62
CA TRP A 275 10.24 -10.60 11.24
C TRP A 275 9.77 -11.91 11.87
N GLN A 276 10.59 -12.97 11.86
CA GLN A 276 10.26 -14.24 12.47
C GLN A 276 9.96 -14.10 13.96
N ILE A 277 10.76 -13.33 14.71
CA ILE A 277 10.54 -13.08 16.14
C ILE A 277 9.24 -12.31 16.34
N ARG A 278 9.07 -11.20 15.60
CA ARG A 278 7.94 -10.29 15.76
C ARG A 278 6.59 -10.91 15.40
N THR A 279 6.56 -11.87 14.47
CA THR A 279 5.32 -12.51 14.01
C THR A 279 4.87 -13.72 14.82
N ILE A 280 5.69 -14.27 15.72
CA ILE A 280 5.29 -15.39 16.59
C ILE A 280 4.01 -15.10 17.40
N PRO A 281 3.93 -13.97 18.15
CA PRO A 281 2.74 -13.69 18.94
C PRO A 281 1.50 -13.45 18.06
N TRP A 282 1.68 -12.86 16.88
CA TRP A 282 0.62 -12.67 15.89
C TRP A 282 0.12 -14.00 15.32
N ALA A 283 1.01 -14.93 14.97
CA ALA A 283 0.60 -16.24 14.46
C ALA A 283 -0.12 -17.10 15.51
N LYS A 284 0.12 -16.86 16.81
CA LYS A 284 -0.52 -17.59 17.92
C LYS A 284 -1.93 -17.09 18.23
N HIS A 285 -2.20 -15.80 18.09
CA HIS A 285 -3.48 -15.18 18.47
C HIS A 285 -4.27 -14.54 17.32
N GLY A 286 -3.65 -14.40 16.15
CA GLY A 286 -4.37 -14.15 14.92
C GLY A 286 -5.25 -15.34 14.55
N SER A 287 -6.09 -15.15 13.54
CA SER A 287 -6.85 -16.26 12.98
C SER A 287 -5.89 -17.30 12.38
N ALA A 288 -6.10 -18.58 12.74
CA ALA A 288 -5.28 -19.68 12.23
C ALA A 288 -5.31 -19.78 10.69
N SER A 289 -6.41 -19.34 10.07
CA SER A 289 -6.60 -19.26 8.62
C SER A 289 -5.97 -18.03 7.95
N SER A 290 -5.54 -17.00 8.69
CA SER A 290 -4.89 -15.81 8.14
C SER A 290 -3.44 -15.71 8.60
N GLU A 291 -3.16 -15.24 9.82
CA GLU A 291 -1.81 -14.87 10.26
C GLU A 291 -0.87 -16.07 10.41
N GLY A 292 -1.37 -17.17 10.97
CA GLY A 292 -0.59 -18.41 11.11
C GLY A 292 -0.25 -19.04 9.76
N ALA A 293 -1.23 -19.09 8.84
CA ALA A 293 -1.05 -19.58 7.48
C ALA A 293 -0.11 -18.68 6.67
N LEU A 294 -0.30 -17.35 6.75
CA LEU A 294 0.52 -16.35 6.08
C LEU A 294 1.99 -16.41 6.56
N ARG A 295 2.21 -16.50 7.87
CA ARG A 295 3.56 -16.67 8.43
C ARG A 295 4.22 -17.95 7.89
N SER A 296 3.46 -19.04 7.80
CA SER A 296 3.97 -20.32 7.30
C SER A 296 4.33 -20.23 5.81
N ALA A 297 3.47 -19.62 5.00
CA ALA A 297 3.70 -19.39 3.57
C ALA A 297 4.92 -18.49 3.31
N ILE A 298 5.06 -17.40 4.05
CA ILE A 298 6.23 -16.50 3.96
C ILE A 298 7.51 -17.26 4.35
N ASN A 299 7.50 -18.01 5.46
CA ASN A 299 8.66 -18.82 5.85
C ASN A 299 9.04 -19.85 4.79
N ALA A 300 8.07 -20.52 4.16
CA ALA A 300 8.33 -21.49 3.11
C ALA A 300 8.91 -20.85 1.83
N THR A 301 8.56 -19.60 1.56
CA THR A 301 8.98 -18.89 0.33
C THR A 301 10.32 -18.18 0.50
N ILE A 302 10.49 -17.44 1.59
CA ILE A 302 11.64 -16.57 1.84
C ILE A 302 12.73 -17.29 2.67
N GLY A 303 12.32 -18.19 3.56
CA GLY A 303 13.21 -18.85 4.50
C GLY A 303 14.29 -19.71 3.84
N PRO A 304 13.96 -20.63 2.90
CA PRO A 304 14.96 -21.49 2.28
C PRO A 304 16.12 -20.74 1.63
N PRO A 305 15.93 -19.76 0.72
CA PRO A 305 17.06 -19.08 0.10
C PRO A 305 17.91 -18.26 1.09
N ILE A 306 17.28 -17.63 2.10
CA ILE A 306 18.03 -16.92 3.15
C ILE A 306 18.86 -17.89 3.99
N ASN A 307 18.24 -18.96 4.49
CA ASN A 307 18.90 -19.93 5.36
C ASN A 307 19.97 -20.71 4.59
N GLU A 308 19.76 -21.02 3.32
CA GLU A 308 20.79 -21.64 2.49
C GLU A 308 22.01 -20.73 2.38
N TRP A 309 21.81 -19.44 2.12
CA TRP A 309 22.87 -18.45 1.97
C TRP A 309 23.60 -18.15 3.27
N ILE A 310 22.90 -17.68 4.32
CA ILE A 310 23.54 -17.23 5.57
C ILE A 310 24.25 -18.38 6.26
N ALA A 311 23.70 -19.58 6.14
CA ALA A 311 24.22 -20.75 6.82
C ALA A 311 25.36 -21.43 6.06
N SER A 312 25.81 -20.84 4.93
CA SER A 312 27.12 -21.15 4.34
C SER A 312 28.27 -20.77 5.27
N ASP A 313 28.10 -19.72 6.07
CA ASP A 313 29.01 -19.29 7.12
C ASP A 313 28.32 -19.42 8.48
N ARG A 314 28.60 -20.52 9.16
CA ARG A 314 27.99 -20.85 10.46
C ARG A 314 28.18 -19.74 11.49
N ASP A 315 29.39 -19.21 11.60
CA ASP A 315 29.70 -18.24 12.65
C ASP A 315 29.06 -16.89 12.34
N ALA A 316 28.99 -16.50 11.05
CA ALA A 316 28.22 -15.34 10.64
C ALA A 316 26.72 -15.50 10.88
N MET A 317 26.14 -16.69 10.65
CA MET A 317 24.74 -16.98 10.96
C MET A 317 24.45 -16.83 12.46
N ILE A 318 25.29 -17.43 13.31
CA ILE A 318 25.15 -17.35 14.77
C ILE A 318 25.27 -15.89 15.23
N ALA A 319 26.27 -15.17 14.72
CA ALA A 319 26.48 -13.76 15.04
C ALA A 319 25.30 -12.89 14.59
N LEU A 320 24.75 -13.12 13.40
CA LEU A 320 23.61 -12.38 12.87
C LEU A 320 22.36 -12.60 13.72
N ALA A 321 22.00 -13.86 13.98
CA ALA A 321 20.83 -14.20 14.78
C ALA A 321 20.95 -13.68 16.23
N GLY A 322 22.14 -13.77 16.84
CA GLY A 322 22.41 -13.17 18.15
C GLY A 322 22.19 -11.65 18.16
N ARG A 323 22.65 -10.95 17.11
CA ARG A 323 22.39 -9.50 16.95
C ARG A 323 20.92 -9.18 16.77
N VAL A 324 20.20 -9.96 15.96
CA VAL A 324 18.76 -9.78 15.74
C VAL A 324 17.98 -9.93 17.05
N ILE A 325 18.29 -10.95 17.86
CA ILE A 325 17.66 -11.15 19.18
C ILE A 325 17.96 -9.97 20.11
N ALA A 326 19.22 -9.52 20.17
CA ALA A 326 19.61 -8.38 20.98
C ALA A 326 18.90 -7.08 20.54
N PHE A 327 18.81 -6.85 19.22
CA PHE A 327 18.11 -5.72 18.62
C PHE A 327 16.60 -5.75 18.92
N GLU A 328 15.95 -6.90 18.72
CA GLU A 328 14.51 -7.05 18.96
C GLU A 328 14.14 -6.78 20.41
N ARG A 329 15.00 -7.18 21.36
CA ARG A 329 14.77 -6.95 22.78
C ARG A 329 14.78 -5.46 23.16
N ARG A 330 15.59 -4.63 22.49
CA ARG A 330 15.68 -3.18 22.74
C ARG A 330 14.67 -2.36 21.94
N ALA A 331 14.25 -2.86 20.78
CA ALA A 331 13.32 -2.15 19.91
C ALA A 331 11.90 -2.15 20.53
N PRO A 332 11.22 -0.98 20.60
CA PRO A 332 9.83 -0.92 21.03
C PRO A 332 8.93 -1.90 20.25
N LEU A 333 7.85 -2.34 20.88
CA LEU A 333 6.84 -3.15 20.21
C LEU A 333 5.95 -2.25 19.37
N TYR A 334 5.57 -2.75 18.19
CA TYR A 334 4.47 -2.16 17.44
C TYR A 334 3.23 -2.05 18.35
N PRO A 335 2.55 -0.88 18.39
CA PRO A 335 1.50 -0.61 19.36
C PRO A 335 0.21 -1.41 19.10
N GLY A 336 -0.02 -1.86 17.87
CA GLY A 336 -1.18 -2.67 17.52
C GLY A 336 -1.08 -4.13 17.98
N ARG A 337 -2.22 -4.81 17.97
CA ARG A 337 -2.39 -6.23 18.31
C ARG A 337 -3.63 -6.80 17.62
N PRO A 338 -3.76 -8.13 17.47
CA PRO A 338 -4.96 -8.75 16.91
C PRO A 338 -6.24 -8.35 17.68
N ASP A 339 -7.33 -8.21 16.93
CA ASP A 339 -8.63 -7.84 17.49
C ASP A 339 -9.11 -8.82 18.57
N GLY A 340 -9.74 -8.27 19.62
CA GLY A 340 -10.26 -9.05 20.74
C GLY A 340 -9.21 -9.54 21.74
N ILE A 341 -7.91 -9.27 21.51
CA ILE A 341 -6.85 -9.62 22.47
C ILE A 341 -6.67 -8.49 23.49
N SER A 342 -6.63 -8.84 24.79
CA SER A 342 -6.35 -7.87 25.86
C SER A 342 -4.87 -7.46 25.89
N ALA A 343 -4.57 -6.29 26.43
CA ALA A 343 -3.19 -5.81 26.56
C ALA A 343 -2.31 -6.76 27.40
N GLU A 344 -2.88 -7.32 28.47
CA GLU A 344 -2.20 -8.28 29.34
C GLU A 344 -1.88 -9.59 28.61
N THR A 345 -2.87 -10.15 27.90
CA THR A 345 -2.67 -11.36 27.09
C THR A 345 -1.61 -11.13 26.02
N TRP A 346 -1.65 -9.97 25.37
CA TRP A 346 -0.68 -9.57 24.36
C TRP A 346 0.74 -9.53 24.93
N ALA A 347 0.94 -8.83 26.05
CA ALA A 347 2.23 -8.71 26.70
C ALA A 347 2.81 -10.07 27.10
N ARG A 348 1.98 -10.96 27.66
CA ARG A 348 2.39 -12.33 28.01
C ARG A 348 2.81 -13.11 26.76
N THR A 349 2.02 -13.09 25.71
CA THR A 349 2.33 -13.87 24.50
C THR A 349 3.55 -13.36 23.75
N VAL A 350 3.79 -12.04 23.76
CA VAL A 350 5.05 -11.48 23.27
C VAL A 350 6.24 -12.00 24.08
N ALA A 351 6.15 -12.01 25.40
CA ALA A 351 7.23 -12.53 26.27
C ALA A 351 7.49 -14.02 26.02
N GLU A 352 6.44 -14.84 25.92
CA GLU A 352 6.54 -16.26 25.60
C GLU A 352 7.17 -16.48 24.21
N GLY A 353 6.76 -15.71 23.21
CA GLY A 353 7.30 -15.81 21.85
C GLY A 353 8.78 -15.48 21.77
N ARG A 354 9.22 -14.43 22.48
CA ARG A 354 10.65 -14.06 22.60
C ARG A 354 11.46 -15.16 23.26
N ALA A 355 10.97 -15.68 24.40
CA ALA A 355 11.66 -16.74 25.13
C ALA A 355 11.77 -18.03 24.30
N ALA A 356 10.70 -18.41 23.60
CA ALA A 356 10.68 -19.59 22.74
C ALA A 356 11.65 -19.46 21.56
N TYR A 357 11.72 -18.29 20.92
CA TYR A 357 12.67 -18.07 19.83
C TYR A 357 14.12 -18.12 20.31
N GLU A 358 14.44 -17.45 21.43
CA GLU A 358 15.79 -17.46 22.00
C GLU A 358 16.20 -18.87 22.46
N GLN A 359 15.27 -19.65 23.03
CA GLN A 359 15.52 -21.04 23.39
C GLN A 359 15.76 -21.88 22.13
N GLY A 360 14.89 -21.81 21.13
CA GLY A 360 15.05 -22.57 19.88
C GLY A 360 16.35 -22.22 19.14
N PHE A 361 16.76 -20.95 19.15
CA PHE A 361 18.06 -20.54 18.61
C PHE A 361 19.23 -21.14 19.38
N ARG A 362 19.20 -21.12 20.71
CA ARG A 362 20.23 -21.76 21.54
C ARG A 362 20.33 -23.25 21.26
N GLU A 363 19.20 -23.96 21.25
CA GLU A 363 19.15 -25.39 20.96
C GLU A 363 19.68 -25.71 19.55
N ALA A 364 19.27 -24.94 18.54
CA ALA A 364 19.74 -25.12 17.18
C ALA A 364 21.26 -24.95 17.07
N THR A 365 21.84 -23.97 17.76
CA THR A 365 23.26 -23.61 17.65
C THR A 365 24.19 -24.35 18.63
N SER A 366 23.64 -24.91 19.71
CA SER A 366 24.37 -25.74 20.67
C SER A 366 24.28 -27.24 20.37
N SER A 367 23.47 -27.65 19.39
CA SER A 367 23.31 -29.05 19.02
C SER A 367 24.59 -29.66 18.45
N ASP A 368 24.73 -30.97 18.60
CA ASP A 368 25.79 -31.76 17.97
C ASP A 368 25.83 -31.55 16.45
N SER A 369 24.67 -31.47 15.79
CA SER A 369 24.55 -31.15 14.36
C SER A 369 25.09 -29.76 14.00
N ALA A 370 25.07 -28.83 14.96
CA ALA A 370 25.64 -27.50 14.81
C ALA A 370 27.11 -27.42 15.22
N ALA A 371 27.79 -28.52 15.55
CA ALA A 371 29.25 -28.52 15.65
C ALA A 371 29.86 -28.23 14.26
N ALA A 372 30.87 -27.36 14.19
CA ALA A 372 31.40 -26.83 12.93
C ALA A 372 31.76 -27.92 11.89
N GLY A 373 32.37 -29.03 12.34
CA GLY A 373 32.68 -30.17 11.47
C GLY A 373 31.44 -30.87 10.92
N LYS A 374 30.47 -31.21 11.79
CA LYS A 374 29.21 -31.86 11.41
C LYS A 374 28.35 -30.95 10.51
N TRP A 375 28.37 -29.64 10.76
CA TRP A 375 27.71 -28.63 9.92
C TRP A 375 28.28 -28.64 8.49
N ALA A 376 29.61 -28.54 8.37
CA ALA A 376 30.29 -28.57 7.08
C ALA A 376 30.04 -29.88 6.33
N GLU A 377 30.08 -31.03 7.03
CA GLU A 377 29.77 -32.34 6.46
C GLU A 377 28.32 -32.44 5.95
N GLN A 378 27.35 -31.97 6.74
CA GLN A 378 25.93 -32.00 6.34
C GLN A 378 25.68 -31.13 5.12
N ARG A 379 26.29 -29.93 5.06
CA ARG A 379 26.17 -29.06 3.88
C ARG A 379 26.80 -29.70 2.65
N ALA A 380 28.01 -30.25 2.78
CA ALA A 380 28.67 -30.96 1.69
C ALA A 380 27.83 -32.15 1.16
N LYS A 381 27.25 -32.95 2.06
CA LYS A 381 26.36 -34.09 1.70
C LYS A 381 25.12 -33.65 0.92
N ASN A 382 24.63 -32.44 1.15
CA ASN A 382 23.45 -31.88 0.49
C ASN A 382 23.79 -31.00 -0.73
N GLY A 383 25.06 -30.94 -1.15
CA GLY A 383 25.49 -30.08 -2.26
C GLY A 383 25.42 -28.58 -1.93
N LEU A 384 25.37 -28.22 -0.64
CA LEU A 384 25.29 -26.84 -0.19
C LEU A 384 26.68 -26.27 0.10
N ARG A 385 26.88 -24.99 -0.25
CA ARG A 385 28.15 -24.28 -0.04
C ARG A 385 28.48 -24.14 1.43
N ASN A 386 29.74 -24.35 1.83
CA ASN A 386 30.24 -24.09 3.18
C ASN A 386 31.50 -23.23 3.10
N GLY A 387 31.48 -22.04 3.68
CA GLY A 387 32.53 -21.03 3.58
C GLY A 387 32.02 -19.61 3.80
N PRO A 388 32.88 -18.59 3.69
CA PRO A 388 32.50 -17.20 3.96
C PRO A 388 31.30 -16.72 3.13
N LEU A 389 30.52 -15.80 3.68
CA LEU A 389 29.39 -15.20 2.98
C LEU A 389 29.82 -14.57 1.65
N GLU A 390 29.16 -14.96 0.56
CA GLU A 390 29.34 -14.34 -0.76
C GLU A 390 28.32 -13.23 -0.95
N ASN A 391 28.77 -12.11 -1.51
CA ASN A 391 27.92 -10.97 -1.85
C ASN A 391 26.95 -10.57 -0.70
N PRO A 392 27.46 -10.23 0.50
CA PRO A 392 26.60 -9.84 1.63
C PRO A 392 25.80 -8.55 1.36
N GLY A 393 26.14 -7.80 0.31
CA GLY A 393 25.55 -6.53 -0.03
C GLY A 393 25.89 -5.45 0.99
N THR A 394 24.95 -4.55 1.23
CA THR A 394 25.17 -3.42 2.13
C THR A 394 25.30 -3.89 3.60
N PRO A 395 26.32 -3.41 4.34
CA PRO A 395 26.47 -3.74 5.76
C PRO A 395 25.24 -3.38 6.59
N LEU A 396 25.07 -4.09 7.71
CA LEU A 396 24.11 -3.71 8.74
C LEU A 396 24.52 -2.37 9.38
N PRO A 397 23.57 -1.47 9.66
CA PRO A 397 23.80 -0.27 10.45
C PRO A 397 24.50 -0.56 11.78
N GLU A 398 25.35 0.36 12.26
CA GLU A 398 26.10 0.16 13.50
C GLU A 398 25.20 0.14 14.74
N ASP A 399 24.14 0.95 14.72
CA ASP A 399 23.10 1.01 15.74
C ASP A 399 22.21 -0.25 15.76
N TRP A 400 22.42 -1.20 14.86
CA TRP A 400 21.81 -2.54 14.87
C TRP A 400 22.71 -3.61 15.49
N ARG A 401 23.96 -3.26 15.81
CA ARG A 401 24.86 -4.08 16.64
C ARG A 401 24.50 -3.93 18.11
#